data_AF-A0D875-F1
#
_entry.id   AF-A0D875-F1
#
_cell.length_a   1.000
_cell.length_b   1.000
_cell.length_c   1.000
_cell.angle_alpha   90.00
_cell.angle_beta   90.00
_cell.angle_gamma   90.00
#
_symmetry.space_group_name_H-M   'P 1'
#
loop_
_entity.id
_entity.type
_entity.pdbx_description
1 polymer ?
#
loop_
_entity_poly.entity_id
_entity_poly.type
_entity_poly.pdbx_seq_one_letter_code
_entity_poly.pdbx_strand_id
1 'polypeptide(L)'
;MQSQAEKLQILDNKVAELKLKVNEAKQQESQAKENLKEYQIQLENEQKNFEQKMLELQNKAKEDLEMLARENTNLSQSQQEEYQKTLEDLKEQYQKEQNELEQQVKEADSKYININTKYKETEEALKKTQEMKQKCQEKLKKQKEEYEKEKSLFEQKVQQVDNEVEKLKVLNKDTEEELQKTREGKQKYQEQLKTYKEKFEQERQQLEEQIKKADAEVEKINKQNYETELEHSTAKNQKELYQQQLEKQREQFVSKILEIEKAKENLEKKVLENTKDIQQQQEHDQDKYSKLIEDLKKKFEEEKLKLQKNIQEAKEKEKEAQDKEKEATSSLEENKRQLLGLKNKYEPQQQDEENYQLTTAFNNIRKELQKFDISVIDDQNKNEEAMMQQTERVQEQTIQQEQQVQQVQNQNTQIHHYIENHNIIQCLEEMKNKIKRTNLDLENQCQGIIMQLNIQKYLQ
;
A
#
# COMPACT_ATOMS: atom_id res chain seq x y z
N MET A 1 -0.46 -7.03 114.47
CA MET A 1 0.09 -8.19 113.74
C MET A 1 -1.06 -8.83 112.99
N GLN A 2 -0.97 -9.02 111.66
CA GLN A 2 -1.97 -9.76 110.90
C GLN A 2 -2.04 -11.22 111.38
N SER A 3 -3.25 -11.80 111.38
CA SER A 3 -3.43 -13.21 111.76
C SER A 3 -2.80 -14.12 110.70
N GLN A 4 -2.34 -15.31 111.09
CA GLN A 4 -1.66 -16.21 110.16
C GLN A 4 -2.62 -16.79 109.09
N ALA A 5 -3.92 -16.86 109.38
CA ALA A 5 -4.97 -17.21 108.41
C ALA A 5 -5.16 -16.12 107.35
N GLU A 6 -5.11 -14.84 107.73
CA GLU A 6 -5.12 -13.71 106.79
C GLU A 6 -3.92 -13.76 105.84
N LYS A 7 -2.73 -14.19 106.32
CA LYS A 7 -1.55 -14.35 105.45
C LYS A 7 -1.73 -15.45 104.40
N LEU A 8 -2.37 -16.57 104.77
CA LEU A 8 -2.66 -17.66 103.83
C LEU A 8 -3.66 -17.20 102.75
N GLN A 9 -4.74 -16.54 103.16
CA GLN A 9 -5.76 -16.02 102.26
C GLN A 9 -5.22 -14.93 101.31
N ILE A 10 -4.33 -14.06 101.78
CA ILE A 10 -3.66 -13.06 100.93
C ILE A 10 -2.77 -13.76 99.88
N LEU A 11 -2.06 -14.82 100.26
CA LEU A 11 -1.22 -15.58 99.33
C LEU A 11 -2.06 -16.35 98.29
N ASP A 12 -3.17 -16.96 98.69
CA ASP A 12 -4.10 -17.62 97.77
C ASP A 12 -4.69 -16.64 96.76
N ASN A 13 -5.13 -15.46 97.23
CA ASN A 13 -5.62 -14.40 96.35
C ASN A 13 -4.54 -13.91 95.37
N LYS A 14 -3.28 -13.77 95.82
CA LYS A 14 -2.15 -13.41 94.94
C LYS A 14 -1.83 -14.48 93.90
N VAL A 15 -1.91 -15.76 94.26
CA VAL A 15 -1.70 -16.88 93.32
C VAL A 15 -2.80 -16.91 92.26
N ALA A 16 -4.06 -16.64 92.64
CA ALA A 16 -5.17 -16.54 91.69
C ALA A 16 -5.02 -15.33 90.75
N GLU A 17 -4.66 -14.16 91.29
CA GLU A 17 -4.39 -12.95 90.49
C GLU A 17 -3.23 -13.16 89.50
N LEU A 18 -2.14 -13.82 89.93
CA LEU A 18 -1.01 -14.12 89.05
C LEU A 18 -1.36 -15.15 87.96
N LYS A 19 -2.22 -16.13 88.24
CA LYS A 19 -2.71 -17.06 87.20
C LYS A 19 -3.53 -16.34 86.13
N LEU A 20 -4.39 -15.41 86.52
CA LEU A 20 -5.15 -14.58 85.58
C LEU A 20 -4.20 -13.77 84.68
N LYS A 21 -3.19 -13.13 85.28
CA LYS A 21 -2.16 -12.38 84.54
C LYS A 21 -1.35 -13.24 83.56
N VAL A 22 -1.01 -14.49 83.93
CA VAL A 22 -0.35 -15.44 83.01
C VAL A 22 -1.25 -15.79 81.83
N ASN A 23 -2.54 -16.04 82.06
CA ASN A 23 -3.48 -16.36 80.99
C ASN A 23 -3.73 -15.17 80.05
N GLU A 24 -3.86 -13.96 80.59
CA GLU A 24 -3.98 -12.72 79.81
C GLU A 24 -2.74 -12.50 78.93
N ALA A 25 -1.54 -12.74 79.47
CA ALA A 25 -0.29 -12.65 78.70
C ALA A 25 -0.20 -13.69 77.58
N LYS A 26 -0.58 -14.96 77.83
CA LYS A 26 -0.64 -16.02 76.81
C LYS A 26 -1.64 -15.73 75.69
N GLN A 27 -2.78 -15.15 76.03
CA GLN A 27 -3.79 -14.75 75.05
C GLN A 27 -3.26 -13.61 74.16
N GLN A 28 -2.58 -12.61 74.75
CA GLN A 28 -1.94 -11.53 74.01
C GLN A 28 -0.81 -12.02 73.10
N GLU A 29 0.02 -12.95 73.57
CA GLU A 29 1.07 -13.58 72.75
C GLU A 29 0.49 -14.34 71.56
N SER A 30 -0.56 -15.14 71.80
CA SER A 30 -1.20 -15.95 70.75
C SER A 30 -1.78 -15.07 69.65
N GLN A 31 -2.44 -13.97 70.02
CA GLN A 31 -2.98 -12.99 69.09
C GLN A 31 -1.86 -12.24 68.32
N ALA A 32 -0.73 -11.92 68.97
CA ALA A 32 0.39 -11.28 68.29
C ALA A 32 1.04 -12.20 67.23
N LYS A 33 1.15 -13.50 67.51
CA LYS A 33 1.66 -14.51 66.56
C LYS A 33 0.76 -14.70 65.35
N GLU A 34 -0.55 -14.66 65.54
CA GLU A 34 -1.53 -14.74 64.45
C GLU A 34 -1.43 -13.53 63.52
N ASN A 35 -1.42 -12.32 64.08
CA ASN A 35 -1.22 -11.07 63.33
C ASN A 35 0.11 -11.08 62.55
N LEU A 36 1.20 -11.59 63.15
CA LEU A 36 2.49 -11.70 62.48
C LEU A 36 2.42 -12.59 61.22
N LYS A 37 1.70 -13.71 61.29
CA LYS A 37 1.52 -14.64 60.17
C LYS A 37 0.67 -14.03 59.07
N GLU A 38 -0.39 -13.31 59.40
CA GLU A 38 -1.24 -12.61 58.44
C GLU A 38 -0.46 -11.55 57.66
N TYR A 39 0.32 -10.71 58.35
CA TYR A 39 1.14 -9.69 57.68
C TYR A 39 2.24 -10.29 56.79
N GLN A 40 2.80 -11.45 57.16
CA GLN A 40 3.77 -12.15 56.31
C GLN A 40 3.13 -12.69 55.02
N ILE A 41 1.93 -13.29 55.12
CA ILE A 41 1.18 -13.79 53.97
C ILE A 41 0.77 -12.63 53.05
N GLN A 42 0.30 -11.52 53.63
CA GLN A 42 -0.06 -10.33 52.87
C GLN A 42 1.13 -9.78 52.07
N LEU A 43 2.32 -9.72 52.69
CA LEU A 43 3.54 -9.27 52.03
C LEU A 43 3.94 -10.16 50.85
N GLU A 44 3.87 -11.49 51.00
CA GLU A 44 4.17 -12.43 49.90
C GLU A 44 3.18 -12.30 48.74
N ASN A 45 1.89 -12.10 49.04
CA ASN A 45 0.84 -11.92 48.04
C ASN A 45 1.01 -10.60 47.28
N GLU A 46 1.29 -9.51 47.98
CA GLU A 46 1.56 -8.21 47.35
C GLU A 46 2.80 -8.28 46.45
N GLN A 47 3.85 -8.98 46.86
CA GLN A 47 5.05 -9.17 46.05
C GLN A 47 4.77 -9.96 44.76
N LYS A 48 4.05 -11.08 44.84
CA LYS A 48 3.66 -11.89 43.66
C LYS A 48 2.77 -11.10 42.70
N ASN A 49 1.78 -10.38 43.24
CA ASN A 49 0.88 -9.54 42.44
C ASN A 49 1.64 -8.41 41.72
N PHE A 50 2.64 -7.82 42.39
CA PHE A 50 3.50 -6.81 41.80
C PHE A 50 4.33 -7.38 40.64
N GLU A 51 4.99 -8.53 40.84
CA GLU A 51 5.79 -9.20 39.81
C GLU A 51 4.95 -9.59 38.59
N GLN A 52 3.74 -10.10 38.79
CA GLN A 52 2.82 -10.45 37.70
C GLN A 52 2.40 -9.22 36.89
N LYS A 53 1.95 -8.14 37.54
CA LYS A 53 1.54 -6.91 36.85
C LYS A 53 2.68 -6.27 36.07
N MET A 54 3.89 -6.34 36.60
CA MET A 54 5.10 -5.89 35.90
C MET A 54 5.33 -6.65 34.59
N LEU A 55 5.19 -7.96 34.63
CA LEU A 55 5.37 -8.81 33.45
C LEU A 55 4.28 -8.58 32.39
N GLU A 56 3.03 -8.44 32.81
CA GLU A 56 1.89 -8.14 31.92
C GLU A 56 2.08 -6.82 31.17
N LEU A 57 2.49 -5.76 31.88
CA LEU A 57 2.76 -4.45 31.27
C LEU A 57 3.90 -4.51 30.25
N GLN A 58 4.96 -5.26 30.55
CA GLN A 58 6.10 -5.42 29.64
C GLN A 58 5.72 -6.21 28.38
N ASN A 59 4.93 -7.29 28.52
CA ASN A 59 4.50 -8.10 27.38
C ASN A 59 3.54 -7.34 26.47
N LYS A 60 2.58 -6.61 27.05
CA LYS A 60 1.63 -5.80 26.28
C LYS A 60 2.34 -4.73 25.45
N ALA A 61 3.31 -4.03 26.05
CA ALA A 61 4.13 -3.05 25.32
C ALA A 61 4.85 -3.69 24.13
N LYS A 62 5.36 -4.92 24.28
CA LYS A 62 6.03 -5.63 23.19
C LYS A 62 5.08 -6.05 22.06
N GLU A 63 3.90 -6.56 22.41
CA GLU A 63 2.90 -7.01 21.44
C GLU A 63 2.36 -5.87 20.57
N ASP A 64 2.02 -4.74 21.19
CA ASP A 64 1.53 -3.55 20.48
C ASP A 64 2.59 -3.05 19.47
N LEU A 65 3.87 -3.09 19.83
CA LEU A 65 4.98 -2.69 18.96
C LEU A 65 5.22 -3.65 17.79
N GLU A 66 5.15 -4.96 18.02
CA GLU A 66 5.32 -5.96 16.96
C GLU A 66 4.16 -5.91 15.94
N MET A 67 2.93 -5.65 16.41
CA MET A 67 1.75 -5.56 15.55
C MET A 67 1.87 -4.38 14.57
N LEU A 68 2.16 -3.18 15.08
CA LEU A 68 2.32 -1.97 14.27
C LEU A 68 3.44 -2.09 13.23
N ALA A 69 4.58 -2.70 13.62
CA ALA A 69 5.69 -2.93 12.70
C ALA A 69 5.34 -3.89 11.56
N ARG A 70 4.57 -4.95 11.86
CA ARG A 70 4.12 -5.93 10.85
C ARG A 70 3.11 -5.31 9.90
N GLU A 71 2.13 -4.54 10.39
CA GLU A 71 1.13 -3.89 9.55
C GLU A 71 1.76 -2.92 8.55
N ASN A 72 2.72 -2.10 8.99
CA ASN A 72 3.43 -1.17 8.10
C ASN A 72 4.27 -1.91 7.04
N THR A 73 4.94 -3.00 7.44
CA THR A 73 5.73 -3.84 6.51
C THR A 73 4.82 -4.48 5.44
N ASN A 74 3.70 -5.06 5.86
CA ASN A 74 2.75 -5.72 4.96
C ASN A 74 2.11 -4.73 3.99
N LEU A 75 1.72 -3.54 4.48
CA LEU A 75 1.15 -2.50 3.63
C LEU A 75 2.16 -2.01 2.58
N SER A 76 3.42 -1.81 2.97
CA SER A 76 4.50 -1.41 2.07
C SER A 76 4.79 -2.48 1.01
N GLN A 77 4.88 -3.75 1.41
CA GLN A 77 5.15 -4.87 0.48
C GLN A 77 4.01 -5.05 -0.51
N SER A 78 2.77 -5.10 -0.04
CA SER A 78 1.60 -5.29 -0.90
C SER A 78 1.48 -4.19 -1.96
N GLN A 79 1.72 -2.93 -1.59
CA GLN A 79 1.64 -1.81 -2.54
C GLN A 79 2.84 -1.76 -3.49
N GLN A 80 4.06 -2.10 -3.04
CA GLN A 80 5.22 -2.22 -3.93
C GLN A 80 5.01 -3.31 -4.99
N GLU A 81 4.50 -4.48 -4.60
CA GLU A 81 4.19 -5.57 -5.52
C GLU A 81 3.13 -5.16 -6.55
N GLU A 82 2.07 -4.47 -6.12
CA GLU A 82 1.02 -3.98 -7.01
C GLU A 82 1.54 -2.96 -8.04
N TYR A 83 2.36 -2.00 -7.60
CA TYR A 83 2.98 -1.02 -8.51
C TYR A 83 3.94 -1.70 -9.49
N GLN A 84 4.72 -2.67 -9.02
CA GLN A 84 5.67 -3.40 -9.86
C GLN A 84 4.96 -4.24 -10.92
N LYS A 85 3.90 -4.95 -10.53
CA LYS A 85 3.05 -5.70 -11.46
C LYS A 85 2.40 -4.77 -12.50
N THR A 86 1.83 -3.66 -12.05
CA THR A 86 1.20 -2.66 -12.94
C THR A 86 2.21 -2.12 -13.96
N LEU A 87 3.46 -1.89 -13.55
CA LEU A 87 4.55 -1.46 -14.44
C LEU A 87 4.92 -2.53 -15.47
N GLU A 88 4.94 -3.80 -15.10
CA GLU A 88 5.19 -4.92 -16.02
C GLU A 88 4.06 -5.04 -17.04
N ASP A 89 2.81 -5.03 -16.59
CA ASP A 89 1.63 -5.10 -17.45
C ASP A 89 1.62 -3.95 -18.48
N LEU A 90 1.92 -2.72 -18.04
CA LEU A 90 2.02 -1.55 -18.93
C LEU A 90 3.16 -1.67 -19.94
N LYS A 91 4.32 -2.21 -19.53
CA LYS A 91 5.47 -2.43 -20.43
C LYS A 91 5.13 -3.47 -21.49
N GLU A 92 4.47 -4.57 -21.10
CA GLU A 92 4.07 -5.61 -22.04
C GLU A 92 3.03 -5.08 -23.03
N GLN A 93 2.01 -4.36 -22.54
CA GLN A 93 1.01 -3.73 -23.39
C GLN A 93 1.64 -2.75 -24.38
N TYR A 94 2.53 -1.87 -23.90
CA TYR A 94 3.24 -0.92 -24.75
C TYR A 94 4.10 -1.61 -25.80
N GLN A 95 4.85 -2.65 -25.43
CA GLN A 95 5.69 -3.38 -26.38
C GLN A 95 4.86 -4.02 -27.49
N LYS A 96 3.68 -4.55 -27.15
CA LYS A 96 2.75 -5.14 -28.12
C LYS A 96 2.21 -4.09 -29.09
N GLU A 97 1.68 -2.98 -28.57
CA GLU A 97 1.16 -1.88 -29.38
C GLU A 97 2.25 -1.23 -30.26
N GLN A 98 3.47 -1.07 -29.72
CA GLN A 98 4.63 -0.59 -30.47
C GLN A 98 4.97 -1.52 -31.64
N ASN A 99 5.01 -2.84 -31.41
CA ASN A 99 5.32 -3.81 -32.46
C ASN A 99 4.26 -3.78 -33.58
N GLU A 100 2.97 -3.68 -33.22
CA GLU A 100 1.87 -3.59 -34.18
C GLU A 100 1.97 -2.32 -35.05
N LEU A 101 2.22 -1.15 -34.45
CA LEU A 101 2.40 0.10 -35.19
C LEU A 101 3.69 0.14 -36.01
N GLU A 102 4.80 -0.38 -35.49
CA GLU A 102 6.06 -0.47 -36.25
C GLU A 102 5.90 -1.35 -37.50
N GLN A 103 5.10 -2.42 -37.40
CA GLN A 103 4.75 -3.24 -38.56
C GLN A 103 3.91 -2.46 -39.57
N GLN A 104 2.90 -1.70 -39.13
CA GLN A 104 2.09 -0.84 -40.02
C GLN A 104 2.93 0.24 -40.71
N VAL A 105 3.89 0.85 -39.99
CA VAL A 105 4.83 1.82 -40.57
C VAL A 105 5.69 1.16 -41.65
N LYS A 106 6.25 -0.04 -41.40
CA LYS A 106 7.06 -0.78 -42.39
C LYS A 106 6.26 -1.14 -43.65
N GLU A 107 5.01 -1.54 -43.49
CA GLU A 107 4.10 -1.86 -44.60
C GLU A 107 3.76 -0.61 -45.42
N ALA A 108 3.46 0.51 -44.76
CA ALA A 108 3.19 1.79 -45.41
C ALA A 108 4.44 2.33 -46.15
N ASP A 109 5.63 2.20 -45.55
CA ASP A 109 6.88 2.63 -46.17
C ASP A 109 7.22 1.78 -47.41
N SER A 110 7.03 0.45 -47.34
CA SER A 110 7.22 -0.44 -48.49
C SER A 110 6.27 -0.10 -49.64
N LYS A 111 5.00 0.21 -49.34
CA LYS A 111 4.04 0.68 -50.35
C LYS A 111 4.48 2.00 -50.99
N TYR A 112 4.89 2.96 -50.17
CA TYR A 112 5.38 4.25 -50.64
C TYR A 112 6.61 4.12 -51.56
N ILE A 113 7.60 3.31 -51.18
CA ILE A 113 8.80 3.06 -51.99
C ILE A 113 8.43 2.46 -53.36
N ASN A 114 7.52 1.47 -53.38
CA ASN A 114 7.07 0.85 -54.61
C ASN A 114 6.35 1.83 -55.54
N ILE A 115 5.47 2.67 -55.00
CA ILE A 115 4.72 3.65 -55.79
C ILE A 115 5.64 4.77 -56.29
N ASN A 116 6.57 5.26 -55.46
CA ASN A 116 7.57 6.25 -55.88
C ASN A 116 8.48 5.71 -57.00
N THR A 117 8.81 4.42 -56.96
CA THR A 117 9.56 3.77 -58.04
C THR A 117 8.76 3.78 -59.34
N LYS A 118 7.48 3.37 -59.31
CA LYS A 118 6.59 3.45 -60.47
C LYS A 118 6.45 4.87 -61.02
N TYR A 119 6.31 5.86 -60.14
CA TYR A 119 6.22 7.27 -60.51
C TYR A 119 7.43 7.72 -61.32
N LYS A 120 8.65 7.43 -60.83
CA LYS A 120 9.89 7.75 -61.54
C LYS A 120 10.00 7.03 -62.88
N GLU A 121 9.56 5.77 -62.95
CA GLU A 121 9.51 5.01 -64.20
C GLU A 121 8.53 5.66 -65.21
N THR A 122 7.39 6.18 -64.75
CA THR A 122 6.41 6.88 -65.61
C THR A 122 6.94 8.23 -66.09
N GLU A 123 7.63 9.00 -65.24
CA GLU A 123 8.31 10.25 -65.62
C GLU A 123 9.41 9.99 -66.67
N GLU A 124 10.21 8.93 -66.50
CA GLU A 124 11.26 8.58 -67.45
C GLU A 124 10.68 8.14 -68.81
N ALA A 125 9.58 7.38 -68.80
CA ALA A 125 8.86 6.98 -70.01
C ALA A 125 8.26 8.20 -70.74
N LEU A 126 7.70 9.17 -70.00
CA LEU A 126 7.18 10.41 -70.55
C LEU A 126 8.29 11.20 -71.24
N LYS A 127 9.43 11.36 -70.57
CA LYS A 127 10.59 12.07 -71.11
C LYS A 127 11.09 11.42 -72.40
N LYS A 128 11.27 10.09 -72.43
CA LYS A 128 11.69 9.36 -73.64
C LYS A 128 10.71 9.54 -74.81
N THR A 129 9.41 9.50 -74.53
CA THR A 129 8.36 9.67 -75.56
C THR A 129 8.34 11.09 -76.11
N GLN A 130 8.50 12.10 -75.24
CA GLN A 130 8.61 13.51 -75.66
C GLN A 130 9.88 13.78 -76.47
N GLU A 131 11.03 13.23 -76.06
CA GLU A 131 12.29 13.34 -76.81
C GLU A 131 12.17 12.70 -78.21
N MET A 132 11.52 11.55 -78.32
CA MET A 132 11.28 10.89 -79.61
C MET A 132 10.36 11.74 -80.51
N LYS A 133 9.26 12.27 -79.96
CA LYS A 133 8.37 13.20 -80.67
C LYS A 133 9.14 14.41 -81.19
N GLN A 134 9.97 15.04 -80.36
CA GLN A 134 10.75 16.22 -80.72
C GLN A 134 11.75 15.91 -81.85
N LYS A 135 12.43 14.75 -81.79
CA LYS A 135 13.31 14.28 -82.88
C LYS A 135 12.56 14.08 -84.19
N CYS A 136 11.36 13.49 -84.17
CA CYS A 136 10.54 13.33 -85.37
C CYS A 136 10.08 14.67 -85.95
N GLN A 137 9.70 15.63 -85.09
CA GLN A 137 9.32 16.99 -85.51
C GLN A 137 10.50 17.75 -86.15
N GLU A 138 11.70 17.66 -85.57
CA GLU A 138 12.90 18.23 -86.16
C GLU A 138 13.25 17.59 -87.50
N LYS A 139 13.12 16.26 -87.62
CA LYS A 139 13.37 15.55 -88.88
C LYS A 139 12.36 15.96 -89.96
N LEU A 140 11.08 16.08 -89.61
CA LEU A 140 10.03 16.57 -90.51
C LEU A 140 10.31 18.00 -90.99
N LYS A 141 10.77 18.88 -90.09
CA LYS A 141 11.15 20.26 -90.43
C LYS A 141 12.33 20.29 -91.42
N LYS A 142 13.39 19.52 -91.16
CA LYS A 142 14.55 19.41 -92.06
C LYS A 142 14.16 18.87 -93.45
N GLN A 143 13.34 17.80 -93.50
CA GLN A 143 12.85 17.25 -94.77
C GLN A 143 12.04 18.28 -95.57
N LYS A 144 11.25 19.13 -94.89
CA LYS A 144 10.49 20.20 -95.55
C LYS A 144 11.40 21.31 -96.09
N GLU A 145 12.42 21.69 -95.33
CA GLU A 145 13.43 22.67 -95.76
C GLU A 145 14.27 22.16 -96.94
N GLU A 146 14.71 20.90 -96.91
CA GLU A 146 15.40 20.23 -98.01
C GLU A 146 14.49 20.14 -99.25
N TYR A 147 13.21 19.79 -99.07
CA TYR A 147 12.26 19.73 -100.17
C TYR A 147 12.04 21.07 -100.86
N GLU A 148 11.81 22.15 -100.11
CA GLU A 148 11.64 23.49 -100.68
C GLU A 148 12.91 23.98 -101.39
N LYS A 149 14.09 23.66 -100.85
CA LYS A 149 15.37 24.00 -101.49
C LYS A 149 15.57 23.28 -102.82
N GLU A 150 15.33 21.97 -102.86
CA GLU A 150 15.44 21.19 -104.10
C GLU A 150 14.36 21.56 -105.12
N LYS A 151 13.11 21.76 -104.67
CA LYS A 151 12.03 22.25 -105.51
C LYS A 151 12.40 23.56 -106.18
N SER A 152 12.92 24.54 -105.43
CA SER A 152 13.37 25.82 -105.97
C SER A 152 14.50 25.64 -107.00
N LEU A 153 15.45 24.73 -106.74
CA LEU A 153 16.53 24.41 -107.68
C LEU A 153 15.99 23.81 -108.99
N PHE A 154 15.05 22.88 -108.92
CA PHE A 154 14.42 22.26 -110.09
C PHE A 154 13.54 23.25 -110.86
N GLU A 155 12.77 24.09 -110.17
CA GLU A 155 11.96 25.15 -110.78
C GLU A 155 12.85 26.16 -111.54
N GLN A 156 13.97 26.58 -110.95
CA GLN A 156 14.95 27.44 -111.62
C GLN A 156 15.54 26.78 -112.88
N LYS A 157 15.88 25.49 -112.83
CA LYS A 157 16.39 24.75 -113.99
C LYS A 157 15.34 24.61 -115.10
N VAL A 158 14.09 24.34 -114.75
CA VAL A 158 12.97 24.31 -115.71
C VAL A 158 12.80 25.66 -116.39
N GLN A 159 12.89 26.76 -115.62
CA GLN A 159 12.76 28.12 -116.15
C GLN A 159 13.96 28.52 -117.02
N GLN A 160 15.18 28.08 -116.70
CA GLN A 160 16.37 28.24 -117.55
C GLN A 160 16.18 27.52 -118.89
N VAL A 161 15.70 26.28 -118.87
CA VAL A 161 15.41 25.49 -120.06
C VAL A 161 14.28 26.13 -120.88
N ASP A 162 13.25 26.70 -120.24
CA ASP A 162 12.18 27.44 -120.93
C ASP A 162 12.70 28.69 -121.65
N ASN A 163 13.56 29.47 -120.99
CA ASN A 163 14.22 30.62 -121.61
C ASN A 163 15.14 30.21 -122.77
N GLU A 164 15.78 29.04 -122.67
CA GLU A 164 16.65 28.48 -123.72
C GLU A 164 15.84 27.99 -124.92
N VAL A 165 14.71 27.31 -124.69
CA VAL A 165 13.74 26.94 -125.74
C VAL A 165 13.20 28.19 -126.45
N GLU A 166 12.89 29.25 -125.72
CA GLU A 166 12.37 30.50 -126.28
C GLU A 166 13.43 31.25 -127.10
N LYS A 167 14.69 31.28 -126.65
CA LYS A 167 15.82 31.78 -127.45
C LYS A 167 16.05 30.97 -128.72
N LEU A 168 16.00 29.64 -128.65
CA LEU A 168 16.19 28.76 -129.81
C LEU A 168 15.05 28.92 -130.84
N LYS A 169 13.79 29.16 -130.39
CA LYS A 169 12.66 29.47 -131.29
C LYS A 169 12.84 30.78 -132.07
N VAL A 170 13.49 31.79 -131.48
CA VAL A 170 13.72 33.09 -132.11
C VAL A 170 14.83 33.04 -133.16
N LEU A 171 15.73 32.05 -133.10
CA LEU A 171 16.96 32.03 -133.89
C LEU A 171 16.86 31.42 -135.32
N ASN A 172 15.70 30.90 -135.78
CA ASN A 172 15.48 30.43 -137.17
C ASN A 172 16.69 29.73 -137.82
N LYS A 173 17.28 28.75 -137.13
CA LYS A 173 18.29 27.85 -137.69
C LYS A 173 17.76 26.41 -137.61
N ASP A 174 17.99 25.63 -138.66
CA ASP A 174 17.64 24.21 -138.77
C ASP A 174 18.35 23.35 -137.70
N THR A 175 17.85 23.35 -136.46
CA THR A 175 18.31 22.45 -135.37
C THR A 175 17.12 21.90 -134.57
N GLU A 176 16.21 21.21 -135.27
CA GLU A 176 15.11 20.42 -134.67
C GLU A 176 15.64 19.43 -133.60
N GLU A 177 16.86 18.93 -133.78
CA GLU A 177 17.53 18.00 -132.88
C GLU A 177 17.99 18.62 -131.54
N GLU A 178 18.42 19.90 -131.52
CA GLU A 178 18.76 20.63 -130.29
C GLU A 178 17.50 21.06 -129.53
N LEU A 179 16.46 21.46 -130.27
CA LEU A 179 15.17 21.82 -129.68
C LEU A 179 14.49 20.61 -129.01
N GLN A 180 14.65 19.41 -129.59
CA GLN A 180 14.22 18.13 -129.02
C GLN A 180 15.00 17.79 -127.74
N LYS A 181 16.34 17.83 -127.77
CA LYS A 181 17.19 17.56 -126.59
C LYS A 181 16.90 18.52 -125.42
N THR A 182 16.62 19.79 -125.72
CA THR A 182 16.28 20.80 -124.71
C THR A 182 14.90 20.53 -124.07
N ARG A 183 13.92 20.07 -124.87
CA ARG A 183 12.61 19.63 -124.37
C ARG A 183 12.69 18.35 -123.52
N GLU A 184 13.51 17.38 -123.92
CA GLU A 184 13.76 16.16 -123.12
C GLU A 184 14.43 16.48 -121.78
N GLY A 185 15.35 17.45 -121.76
CA GLY A 185 15.95 17.99 -120.53
C GLY A 185 14.93 18.59 -119.58
N LYS A 186 13.97 19.38 -120.10
CA LYS A 186 12.84 19.92 -119.32
C LYS A 186 12.01 18.78 -118.70
N GLN A 187 11.65 17.79 -119.53
CA GLN A 187 10.82 16.67 -119.12
C GLN A 187 11.52 15.83 -118.03
N LYS A 188 12.85 15.65 -118.15
CA LYS A 188 13.67 14.99 -117.14
C LYS A 188 13.70 15.74 -115.81
N TYR A 189 13.84 17.06 -115.80
CA TYR A 189 13.79 17.84 -114.55
C TYR A 189 12.39 17.84 -113.91
N GLN A 190 11.33 17.83 -114.71
CA GLN A 190 9.96 17.69 -114.22
C GLN A 190 9.70 16.29 -113.64
N GLU A 191 10.20 15.22 -114.27
CA GLU A 191 10.12 13.85 -113.78
C GLU A 191 10.89 13.69 -112.45
N GLN A 192 12.10 14.25 -112.37
CA GLN A 192 12.91 14.25 -111.14
C GLN A 192 12.22 14.99 -109.98
N LEU A 193 11.62 16.15 -110.25
CA LEU A 193 10.84 16.90 -109.26
C LEU A 193 9.62 16.09 -108.78
N LYS A 194 8.95 15.37 -109.69
CA LYS A 194 7.80 14.51 -109.35
C LYS A 194 8.23 13.34 -108.46
N THR A 195 9.29 12.62 -108.83
CA THR A 195 9.80 11.50 -108.01
C THR A 195 10.26 11.98 -106.62
N TYR A 196 10.90 13.14 -106.56
CA TYR A 196 11.37 13.71 -105.30
C TYR A 196 10.21 14.15 -104.41
N LYS A 197 9.14 14.74 -104.99
CA LYS A 197 7.89 15.03 -104.29
C LYS A 197 7.23 13.77 -103.72
N GLU A 198 7.14 12.69 -104.50
CA GLU A 198 6.55 11.42 -104.02
C GLU A 198 7.35 10.82 -102.86
N LYS A 199 8.68 10.85 -102.92
CA LYS A 199 9.55 10.40 -101.80
C LYS A 199 9.34 11.25 -100.54
N PHE A 200 9.32 12.58 -100.68
CA PHE A 200 9.05 13.49 -99.57
C PHE A 200 7.66 13.24 -98.97
N GLU A 201 6.61 13.08 -99.79
CA GLU A 201 5.25 12.83 -99.32
C GLU A 201 5.17 11.50 -98.55
N GLN A 202 5.85 10.45 -99.01
CA GLN A 202 5.95 9.17 -98.29
C GLN A 202 6.68 9.30 -96.94
N GLU A 203 7.84 9.96 -96.90
CA GLU A 203 8.59 10.13 -95.64
C GLU A 203 7.86 11.06 -94.67
N ARG A 204 7.19 12.10 -95.19
CA ARG A 204 6.30 12.99 -94.43
C ARG A 204 5.17 12.20 -93.78
N GLN A 205 4.45 11.36 -94.53
CA GLN A 205 3.37 10.54 -93.98
C GLN A 205 3.86 9.58 -92.89
N GLN A 206 5.02 8.95 -93.08
CA GLN A 206 5.63 8.09 -92.05
C GLN A 206 5.98 8.86 -90.77
N LEU A 207 6.56 10.07 -90.90
CA LEU A 207 6.92 10.92 -89.76
C LEU A 207 5.68 11.48 -89.05
N GLU A 208 4.66 11.91 -89.79
CA GLU A 208 3.38 12.36 -89.23
C GLU A 208 2.67 11.25 -88.46
N GLU A 209 2.69 10.01 -88.96
CA GLU A 209 2.11 8.86 -88.25
C GLU A 209 2.90 8.51 -86.98
N GLN A 210 4.24 8.62 -87.00
CA GLN A 210 5.06 8.44 -85.80
C GLN A 210 4.81 9.53 -84.75
N ILE A 211 4.65 10.78 -85.16
CA ILE A 211 4.30 11.89 -84.27
C ILE A 211 2.92 11.64 -83.66
N LYS A 212 1.92 11.24 -84.47
CA LYS A 212 0.58 10.93 -83.98
C LYS A 212 0.56 9.77 -82.97
N LYS A 213 1.37 8.74 -83.21
CA LYS A 213 1.55 7.63 -82.25
C LYS A 213 2.21 8.10 -80.96
N ALA A 214 3.25 8.94 -81.05
CA ALA A 214 3.90 9.53 -79.89
C ALA A 214 2.96 10.45 -79.10
N ASP A 215 2.10 11.22 -79.77
CA ASP A 215 1.09 12.07 -79.12
C ASP A 215 0.07 11.25 -78.32
N ALA A 216 -0.45 10.18 -78.91
CA ALA A 216 -1.36 9.27 -78.22
C ALA A 216 -0.68 8.57 -77.02
N GLU A 217 0.59 8.17 -77.16
CA GLU A 217 1.34 7.56 -76.07
C GLU A 217 1.66 8.57 -74.95
N VAL A 218 1.95 9.84 -75.29
CA VAL A 218 2.12 10.92 -74.30
C VAL A 218 0.84 11.13 -73.49
N GLU A 219 -0.32 11.18 -74.13
CA GLU A 219 -1.60 11.36 -73.43
C GLU A 219 -1.89 10.20 -72.47
N LYS A 220 -1.61 8.97 -72.92
CA LYS A 220 -1.74 7.76 -72.11
C LYS A 220 -0.79 7.77 -70.91
N ILE A 221 0.49 8.09 -71.12
CA ILE A 221 1.49 8.19 -70.05
C ILE A 221 1.13 9.32 -69.07
N ASN A 222 0.64 10.47 -69.55
CA ASN A 222 0.22 11.57 -68.68
C ASN A 222 -0.92 11.16 -67.75
N LYS A 223 -1.91 10.40 -68.27
CA LYS A 223 -2.99 9.87 -67.45
C LYS A 223 -2.47 8.90 -66.38
N GLN A 224 -1.58 7.99 -66.76
CA GLN A 224 -0.94 7.05 -65.82
C GLN A 224 -0.08 7.77 -64.78
N ASN A 225 0.63 8.83 -65.18
CA ASN A 225 1.46 9.62 -64.27
C ASN A 225 0.60 10.33 -63.21
N TYR A 226 -0.53 10.92 -63.62
CA TYR A 226 -1.47 11.55 -62.70
C TYR A 226 -2.07 10.55 -61.69
N GLU A 227 -2.49 9.37 -62.16
CA GLU A 227 -2.99 8.29 -61.29
C GLU A 227 -1.90 7.83 -60.28
N THR A 228 -0.66 7.68 -60.76
CA THR A 228 0.48 7.28 -59.92
C THR A 228 0.88 8.37 -58.92
N GLU A 229 0.77 9.65 -59.28
CA GLU A 229 1.00 10.79 -58.38
C GLU A 229 -0.02 10.84 -57.23
N LEU A 230 -1.31 10.58 -57.55
CA LEU A 230 -2.36 10.47 -56.54
C LEU A 230 -2.11 9.31 -55.57
N GLU A 231 -1.73 8.14 -56.09
CA GLU A 231 -1.34 6.99 -55.26
C GLU A 231 -0.11 7.31 -54.39
N HIS A 232 0.88 8.01 -54.94
CA HIS A 232 2.09 8.40 -54.23
C HIS A 232 1.77 9.34 -53.07
N SER A 233 0.96 10.37 -53.30
CA SER A 233 0.49 11.30 -52.27
C SER A 233 -0.28 10.57 -51.16
N THR A 234 -1.16 9.64 -51.53
CA THR A 234 -1.94 8.84 -50.57
C THR A 234 -1.05 7.96 -49.70
N ALA A 235 -0.08 7.27 -50.30
CA ALA A 235 0.87 6.41 -49.56
C ALA A 235 1.78 7.21 -48.63
N LYS A 236 2.21 8.41 -49.05
CA LYS A 236 3.00 9.32 -48.21
C LYS A 236 2.22 9.74 -46.97
N ASN A 237 0.97 10.18 -47.15
CA ASN A 237 0.12 10.62 -46.03
C ASN A 237 -0.16 9.47 -45.05
N GLN A 238 -0.37 8.25 -45.56
CA GLN A 238 -0.58 7.08 -44.71
C GLN A 238 0.67 6.72 -43.88
N LYS A 239 1.87 6.83 -44.47
CA LYS A 239 3.13 6.66 -43.73
C LYS A 239 3.30 7.71 -42.63
N GLU A 240 3.09 8.99 -42.95
CA GLU A 240 3.21 10.09 -41.99
C GLU A 240 2.20 9.95 -40.84
N LEU A 241 0.96 9.52 -41.14
CA LEU A 241 -0.07 9.27 -40.13
C LEU A 241 0.36 8.19 -39.13
N TYR A 242 0.86 7.04 -39.60
CA TYR A 242 1.30 5.97 -38.70
C TYR A 242 2.55 6.36 -37.89
N GLN A 243 3.47 7.15 -38.47
CA GLN A 243 4.60 7.69 -37.71
C GLN A 243 4.15 8.64 -36.60
N GLN A 244 3.20 9.54 -36.87
CA GLN A 244 2.65 10.43 -35.85
C GLN A 244 1.90 9.66 -34.75
N GLN A 245 1.17 8.59 -35.09
CA GLN A 245 0.51 7.74 -34.11
C GLN A 245 1.51 7.03 -33.19
N LEU A 246 2.61 6.50 -33.76
CA LEU A 246 3.69 5.87 -33.00
C LEU A 246 4.34 6.86 -32.01
N GLU A 247 4.59 8.09 -32.46
CA GLU A 247 5.18 9.14 -31.62
C GLU A 247 4.24 9.58 -30.49
N LYS A 248 2.96 9.77 -30.81
CA LYS A 248 1.94 10.09 -29.81
C LYS A 248 1.77 8.99 -28.76
N GLN A 249 1.82 7.72 -29.16
CA GLN A 249 1.80 6.60 -28.20
C GLN A 249 3.05 6.56 -27.31
N ARG A 250 4.24 6.84 -27.87
CA ARG A 250 5.49 6.99 -27.09
C ARG A 250 5.36 8.06 -26.01
N GLU A 251 4.86 9.23 -26.37
CA GLU A 251 4.65 10.33 -25.42
C GLU A 251 3.66 9.95 -24.31
N GLN A 252 2.54 9.31 -24.67
CA GLN A 252 1.55 8.84 -23.69
C GLN A 252 2.13 7.79 -22.74
N PHE A 253 2.94 6.86 -23.24
CA PHE A 253 3.58 5.84 -22.42
C PHE A 253 4.59 6.44 -21.44
N VAL A 254 5.45 7.34 -21.91
CA VAL A 254 6.42 8.06 -21.04
C VAL A 254 5.68 8.86 -19.96
N SER A 255 4.59 9.55 -20.32
CA SER A 255 3.77 10.28 -19.33
C SER A 255 3.21 9.36 -18.25
N LYS A 256 2.66 8.20 -18.62
CA LYS A 256 2.13 7.22 -17.64
C LYS A 256 3.22 6.64 -16.75
N ILE A 257 4.41 6.34 -17.28
CA ILE A 257 5.55 5.90 -16.47
C ILE A 257 5.89 6.95 -15.42
N LEU A 258 6.02 8.22 -15.82
CA LEU A 258 6.35 9.31 -14.90
C LEU A 258 5.29 9.49 -13.80
N GLU A 259 4.02 9.32 -14.11
CA GLU A 259 2.93 9.34 -13.12
C GLU A 259 3.07 8.22 -12.08
N ILE A 260 3.39 6.99 -12.53
CA ILE A 260 3.62 5.84 -11.64
C ILE A 260 4.87 6.05 -10.80
N GLU A 261 5.97 6.55 -11.37
CA GLU A 261 7.19 6.86 -10.62
C GLU A 261 6.94 7.92 -9.54
N LYS A 262 6.16 8.96 -9.86
CA LYS A 262 5.77 9.97 -8.88
C LYS A 262 4.87 9.39 -7.78
N ALA A 263 3.94 8.49 -8.11
CA ALA A 263 3.11 7.80 -7.12
C ALA A 263 3.98 6.94 -6.19
N LYS A 264 4.97 6.23 -6.74
CA LYS A 264 5.94 5.44 -5.97
C LYS A 264 6.78 6.30 -5.03
N GLU A 265 7.32 7.43 -5.50
CA GLU A 265 8.10 8.36 -4.67
C GLU A 265 7.24 8.91 -3.50
N ASN A 266 5.97 9.23 -3.77
CA ASN A 266 5.04 9.67 -2.73
C ASN A 266 4.74 8.58 -1.71
N LEU A 267 4.65 7.32 -2.14
CA LEU A 267 4.50 6.18 -1.23
C LEU A 267 5.74 6.04 -0.34
N GLU A 268 6.94 6.07 -0.92
CA GLU A 268 8.20 5.96 -0.18
C GLU A 268 8.33 7.05 0.90
N LYS A 269 7.91 8.28 0.58
CA LYS A 269 7.84 9.38 1.56
C LYS A 269 6.86 9.09 2.69
N LYS A 270 5.65 8.61 2.38
CA LYS A 270 4.64 8.26 3.39
C LYS A 270 5.08 7.09 4.28
N VAL A 271 5.72 6.07 3.71
CA VAL A 271 6.26 4.94 4.49
C VAL A 271 7.33 5.46 5.46
N LEU A 272 8.22 6.35 5.00
CA LEU A 272 9.23 6.96 5.86
C LEU A 272 8.62 7.83 6.97
N GLU A 273 7.59 8.61 6.65
CA GLU A 273 6.84 9.43 7.62
C GLU A 273 6.16 8.55 8.67
N ASN A 274 5.37 7.56 8.24
CA ASN A 274 4.75 6.59 9.15
C ASN A 274 5.77 5.84 10.01
N THR A 275 6.95 5.53 9.47
CA THR A 275 8.02 4.87 10.24
C THR A 275 8.56 5.79 11.34
N LYS A 276 8.70 7.09 11.07
CA LYS A 276 9.08 8.07 12.09
C LYS A 276 8.00 8.24 13.14
N ASP A 277 6.73 8.30 12.73
CA ASP A 277 5.61 8.43 13.65
C ASP A 277 5.51 7.19 14.55
N ILE A 278 5.68 5.98 14.00
CA ILE A 278 5.78 4.74 14.79
C ILE A 278 6.95 4.85 15.77
N GLN A 279 8.15 5.26 15.34
CA GLN A 279 9.30 5.40 16.25
C GLN A 279 9.04 6.40 17.39
N GLN A 280 8.45 7.55 17.10
CA GLN A 280 8.06 8.53 18.12
C GLN A 280 7.00 7.97 19.08
N GLN A 281 6.03 7.22 18.55
CA GLN A 281 5.04 6.50 19.35
C GLN A 281 5.72 5.47 20.27
N GLN A 282 6.70 4.72 19.76
CA GLN A 282 7.47 3.75 20.58
C GLN A 282 8.18 4.46 21.73
N GLU A 283 8.86 5.58 21.47
CA GLU A 283 9.55 6.36 22.50
C GLU A 283 8.57 6.89 23.56
N HIS A 284 7.43 7.43 23.13
CA HIS A 284 6.40 7.94 24.04
C HIS A 284 5.77 6.84 24.90
N ASP A 285 5.41 5.71 24.30
CA ASP A 285 4.80 4.60 25.03
C ASP A 285 5.83 3.92 25.95
N GLN A 286 7.09 3.82 25.55
CA GLN A 286 8.17 3.35 26.41
C GLN A 286 8.37 4.28 27.62
N ASP A 287 8.34 5.61 27.45
CA ASP A 287 8.41 6.57 28.56
C ASP A 287 7.19 6.45 29.49
N LYS A 288 5.98 6.32 28.92
CA LYS A 288 4.74 6.13 29.67
C LYS A 288 4.77 4.85 30.53
N TYR A 289 5.16 3.72 29.94
CA TYR A 289 5.26 2.46 30.67
C TYR A 289 6.40 2.50 31.71
N SER A 290 7.51 3.17 31.41
CA SER A 290 8.62 3.35 32.36
C SER A 290 8.17 4.15 33.60
N LYS A 291 7.42 5.25 33.40
CA LYS A 291 6.83 6.04 34.50
C LYS A 291 5.83 5.22 35.32
N LEU A 292 4.96 4.46 34.66
CA LEU A 292 3.98 3.60 35.34
C LEU A 292 4.66 2.52 36.20
N ILE A 293 5.74 1.93 35.69
CA ILE A 293 6.58 0.98 36.42
C ILE A 293 7.24 1.64 37.63
N GLU A 294 7.75 2.86 37.49
CA GLU A 294 8.37 3.61 38.58
C GLU A 294 7.35 3.96 39.68
N ASP A 295 6.16 4.42 39.30
CA ASP A 295 5.06 4.69 40.23
C ASP A 295 4.59 3.43 40.97
N LEU A 296 4.48 2.30 40.26
CA LEU A 296 4.15 1.01 40.87
C LEU A 296 5.24 0.55 41.85
N LYS A 297 6.52 0.70 41.50
CA LYS A 297 7.65 0.38 42.40
C LYS A 297 7.60 1.23 43.67
N LYS A 298 7.32 2.52 43.53
CA LYS A 298 7.25 3.43 44.67
C LYS A 298 6.10 3.05 45.61
N LYS A 299 4.91 2.79 45.07
CA LYS A 299 3.75 2.33 45.86
C LYS A 299 4.03 1.02 46.57
N PHE A 300 4.64 0.05 45.87
CA PHE A 300 5.03 -1.22 46.48
C PHE A 300 6.05 -1.03 47.61
N GLU A 301 7.06 -0.19 47.43
CA GLU A 301 8.05 0.06 48.49
C GLU A 301 7.43 0.78 49.70
N GLU A 302 6.47 1.68 49.50
CA GLU A 302 5.69 2.33 50.56
C GLU A 302 4.85 1.31 51.36
N GLU A 303 4.11 0.43 50.67
CA GLU A 303 3.31 -0.64 51.30
C GLU A 303 4.19 -1.67 52.03
N LYS A 304 5.29 -2.08 51.40
CA LYS A 304 6.28 -2.98 51.99
C LYS A 304 6.89 -2.41 53.26
N LEU A 305 7.30 -1.13 53.28
CA LEU A 305 7.83 -0.49 54.48
C LEU A 305 6.79 -0.44 55.60
N LYS A 306 5.53 -0.17 55.26
CA LYS A 306 4.41 -0.18 56.22
C LYS A 306 4.18 -1.56 56.82
N LEU A 307 4.16 -2.61 55.98
CA LEU A 307 4.03 -3.99 56.43
C LEU A 307 5.22 -4.46 57.25
N GLN A 308 6.45 -4.09 56.87
CA GLN A 308 7.65 -4.39 57.65
C GLN A 308 7.61 -3.73 59.04
N LYS A 309 7.12 -2.49 59.13
CA LYS A 309 6.91 -1.82 60.41
C LYS A 309 5.88 -2.53 61.27
N ASN A 310 4.73 -2.92 60.69
CA ASN A 310 3.71 -3.70 61.40
C ASN A 310 4.25 -5.05 61.89
N ILE A 311 5.06 -5.74 61.08
CA ILE A 311 5.73 -6.99 61.45
C ILE A 311 6.69 -6.77 62.63
N GLN A 312 7.45 -5.67 62.62
CA GLN A 312 8.36 -5.35 63.71
C GLN A 312 7.60 -5.03 65.01
N GLU A 313 6.55 -4.20 64.94
CA GLU A 313 5.69 -3.88 66.07
C GLU A 313 4.99 -5.13 66.63
N ALA A 314 4.54 -6.05 65.76
CA ALA A 314 3.97 -7.33 66.17
C ALA A 314 4.99 -8.21 66.90
N LYS A 315 6.24 -8.29 66.41
CA LYS A 315 7.33 -9.03 67.08
C LYS A 315 7.70 -8.44 68.44
N GLU A 316 7.72 -7.11 68.56
CA GLU A 316 7.99 -6.43 69.83
C GLU A 316 6.89 -6.71 70.85
N LYS A 317 5.61 -6.63 70.44
CA LYS A 317 4.47 -6.99 71.30
C LYS A 317 4.46 -8.47 71.68
N GLU A 318 4.80 -9.37 70.76
CA GLU A 318 4.96 -10.80 71.05
C GLU A 318 6.03 -11.02 72.12
N LYS A 319 7.18 -10.36 71.98
CA LYS A 319 8.29 -10.44 72.96
C LYS A 319 7.90 -9.86 74.32
N GLU A 320 7.24 -8.70 74.36
CA GLU A 320 6.74 -8.11 75.60
C GLU A 320 5.70 -9.01 76.30
N ALA A 321 4.81 -9.65 75.55
CA ALA A 321 3.85 -10.61 76.09
C ALA A 321 4.56 -11.85 76.67
N GLN A 322 5.57 -12.38 75.97
CA GLN A 322 6.40 -13.50 76.46
C GLN A 322 7.20 -13.14 77.71
N ASP A 323 7.79 -11.94 77.79
CA ASP A 323 8.56 -11.52 78.95
C ASP A 323 7.64 -11.30 80.17
N LYS A 324 6.44 -10.71 79.98
CA LYS A 324 5.40 -10.62 81.03
C LYS A 324 4.91 -11.99 81.48
N GLU A 325 4.73 -12.93 80.56
CA GLU A 325 4.37 -14.32 80.89
C GLU A 325 5.46 -14.97 81.76
N LYS A 326 6.74 -14.82 81.39
CA LYS A 326 7.87 -15.38 82.17
C LYS A 326 7.98 -14.76 83.56
N GLU A 327 7.81 -13.45 83.69
CA GLU A 327 7.85 -12.74 84.97
C GLU A 327 6.67 -13.15 85.88
N ALA A 328 5.45 -13.20 85.33
CA ALA A 328 4.26 -13.64 86.05
C ALA A 328 4.35 -15.12 86.45
N THR A 329 4.91 -15.97 85.58
CA THR A 329 5.12 -17.41 85.86
C THR A 329 6.17 -17.63 86.93
N SER A 330 7.30 -16.91 86.90
CA SER A 330 8.35 -16.99 87.92
C SER A 330 7.82 -16.53 89.30
N SER A 331 7.06 -15.43 89.32
CA SER A 331 6.40 -14.92 90.54
C SER A 331 5.35 -15.88 91.08
N LEU A 332 4.60 -16.54 90.19
CA LEU A 332 3.62 -17.55 90.54
C LEU A 332 4.28 -18.78 91.18
N GLU A 333 5.43 -19.23 90.65
CA GLU A 333 6.18 -20.34 91.25
C GLU A 333 6.74 -20.00 92.63
N GLU A 334 7.29 -18.80 92.82
CA GLU A 334 7.83 -18.37 94.11
C GLU A 334 6.74 -18.27 95.18
N ASN A 335 5.59 -17.66 94.85
CA ASN A 335 4.45 -17.58 95.77
C ASN A 335 3.84 -18.95 96.07
N LYS A 336 3.79 -19.87 95.08
CA LYS A 336 3.39 -21.26 95.32
C LYS A 336 4.34 -21.96 96.29
N ARG A 337 5.66 -21.77 96.18
CA ARG A 337 6.65 -22.34 97.13
C ARG A 337 6.48 -21.77 98.54
N GLN A 338 6.20 -20.47 98.68
CA GLN A 338 5.93 -19.84 99.97
C GLN A 338 4.63 -20.36 100.61
N LEU A 339 3.57 -20.52 99.81
CA LEU A 339 2.30 -21.10 100.24
C LEU A 339 2.48 -22.55 100.72
N LEU A 340 3.20 -23.38 99.97
CA LEU A 340 3.56 -24.75 100.37
C LEU A 340 4.43 -24.78 101.65
N GLY A 341 5.39 -23.88 101.79
CA GLY A 341 6.23 -23.78 102.99
C GLY A 341 5.48 -23.33 104.25
N LEU A 342 4.42 -22.53 104.10
CA LEU A 342 3.50 -22.18 105.18
C LEU A 342 2.54 -23.33 105.50
N LYS A 343 1.97 -23.98 104.47
CA LYS A 343 1.09 -25.14 104.63
C LYS A 343 1.80 -26.31 105.34
N ASN A 344 3.05 -26.58 104.97
CA ASN A 344 3.88 -27.62 105.57
C ASN A 344 4.41 -27.29 106.98
N LYS A 345 4.43 -26.01 107.39
CA LYS A 345 4.85 -25.60 108.75
C LYS A 345 3.74 -25.75 109.79
N TYR A 346 2.49 -25.99 109.39
CA TYR A 346 1.32 -25.91 110.26
C TYR A 346 0.41 -27.14 110.27
N GLU A 347 0.88 -28.31 109.84
CA GLU A 347 0.24 -29.57 110.20
C GLU A 347 1.23 -30.45 110.98
N PRO A 348 0.92 -30.68 112.27
CA PRO A 348 0.40 -31.99 112.58
C PRO A 348 -0.82 -31.86 113.49
N GLN A 349 -2.02 -32.00 112.92
CA GLN A 349 -3.17 -32.69 113.55
C GLN A 349 -4.42 -32.56 112.68
N GLN A 350 -4.99 -33.73 112.36
CA GLN A 350 -6.27 -34.04 111.70
C GLN A 350 -6.14 -34.56 110.26
N GLN A 351 -5.74 -35.83 110.14
CA GLN A 351 -5.55 -36.48 108.86
C GLN A 351 -6.70 -37.40 108.38
N ASP A 352 -7.78 -37.58 109.15
CA ASP A 352 -8.80 -38.58 108.80
C ASP A 352 -10.23 -38.07 108.51
N GLU A 353 -10.55 -36.78 108.74
CA GLU A 353 -11.89 -36.22 108.41
C GLU A 353 -11.91 -35.30 107.17
N GLU A 354 -10.85 -34.51 106.92
CA GLU A 354 -10.78 -33.65 105.71
C GLU A 354 -10.69 -34.47 104.41
N ASN A 355 -10.12 -35.67 104.46
CA ASN A 355 -9.95 -36.51 103.27
C ASN A 355 -11.28 -37.02 102.69
N TYR A 356 -12.30 -37.20 103.53
CA TYR A 356 -13.65 -37.62 103.13
C TYR A 356 -14.47 -36.44 102.52
N GLN A 357 -14.29 -35.23 103.06
CA GLN A 357 -14.89 -34.02 102.48
C GLN A 357 -14.20 -33.59 101.18
N LEU A 358 -12.86 -33.70 101.10
CA LEU A 358 -12.10 -33.43 99.88
C LEU A 358 -12.46 -34.38 98.75
N THR A 359 -12.71 -35.67 99.02
CA THR A 359 -13.15 -36.62 97.98
C THR A 359 -14.57 -36.34 97.48
N THR A 360 -15.47 -35.86 98.36
CA THR A 360 -16.84 -35.48 97.97
C THR A 360 -16.86 -34.17 97.17
N ALA A 361 -16.04 -33.18 97.57
CA ALA A 361 -15.84 -31.94 96.84
C ALA A 361 -15.11 -32.16 95.51
N PHE A 362 -14.10 -33.03 95.45
CA PHE A 362 -13.43 -33.41 94.19
C PHE A 362 -14.38 -34.11 93.22
N ASN A 363 -15.31 -34.95 93.70
CA ASN A 363 -16.29 -35.59 92.82
C ASN A 363 -17.34 -34.62 92.28
N ASN A 364 -17.70 -33.57 93.03
CA ASN A 364 -18.58 -32.50 92.55
C ASN A 364 -17.86 -31.56 91.58
N ILE A 365 -16.62 -31.17 91.89
CA ILE A 365 -15.75 -30.37 90.99
C ILE A 365 -15.44 -31.15 89.71
N ARG A 366 -15.25 -32.48 89.78
CA ARG A 366 -15.05 -33.35 88.60
C ARG A 366 -16.31 -33.47 87.74
N LYS A 367 -17.50 -33.48 88.36
CA LYS A 367 -18.80 -33.44 87.64
C LYS A 367 -19.10 -32.07 87.03
N GLU A 368 -18.64 -30.97 87.64
CA GLU A 368 -18.76 -29.63 87.05
C GLU A 368 -17.71 -29.36 85.97
N LEU A 369 -16.47 -29.84 86.12
CA LEU A 369 -15.44 -29.77 85.06
C LEU A 369 -15.84 -30.56 83.80
N GLN A 370 -16.55 -31.69 83.96
CA GLN A 370 -17.15 -32.40 82.82
C GLN A 370 -18.35 -31.69 82.17
N LYS A 371 -18.95 -30.69 82.83
CA LYS A 371 -19.98 -29.82 82.22
C LYS A 371 -19.38 -28.58 81.55
N PHE A 372 -18.22 -28.11 82.03
CA PHE A 372 -17.53 -26.94 81.49
C PHE A 372 -16.85 -27.20 80.13
N ASP A 373 -16.44 -28.44 79.86
CA ASP A 373 -15.87 -28.84 78.54
C ASP A 373 -16.89 -28.78 77.39
N ILE A 374 -18.19 -28.62 77.65
CA ILE A 374 -19.21 -28.51 76.60
C ILE A 374 -19.64 -27.06 76.36
N SER A 375 -19.63 -26.16 77.36
CA SER A 375 -20.09 -24.78 77.17
C SER A 375 -19.05 -23.84 76.54
N VAL A 376 -17.75 -24.06 76.76
CA VAL A 376 -16.67 -23.26 76.12
C VAL A 376 -16.48 -23.68 74.66
N ILE A 377 -16.67 -24.97 74.36
CA ILE A 377 -16.70 -25.47 72.98
C ILE A 377 -17.94 -24.95 72.24
N ASP A 378 -19.10 -24.84 72.88
CA ASP A 378 -20.30 -24.24 72.28
C ASP A 378 -20.15 -22.72 72.04
N ASP A 379 -19.51 -21.96 72.94
CA ASP A 379 -19.28 -20.52 72.75
C ASP A 379 -18.14 -20.24 71.76
N GLN A 380 -17.09 -21.07 71.69
CA GLN A 380 -16.10 -21.01 70.61
C GLN A 380 -16.68 -21.42 69.26
N ASN A 381 -17.51 -22.47 69.20
CA ASN A 381 -18.18 -22.88 67.97
C ASN A 381 -19.21 -21.83 67.49
N LYS A 382 -19.93 -21.16 68.39
CA LYS A 382 -20.81 -20.04 68.01
C LYS A 382 -20.04 -18.83 67.51
N ASN A 383 -18.87 -18.55 68.09
CA ASN A 383 -18.01 -17.47 67.60
C ASN A 383 -17.33 -17.84 66.28
N GLU A 384 -16.88 -19.09 66.11
CA GLU A 384 -16.40 -19.60 64.82
C GLU A 384 -17.51 -19.61 63.78
N GLU A 385 -18.75 -20.00 64.09
CA GLU A 385 -19.89 -19.91 63.17
C GLU A 385 -20.26 -18.46 62.85
N ALA A 386 -20.24 -17.54 63.82
CA ALA A 386 -20.48 -16.12 63.57
C ALA A 386 -19.37 -15.48 62.72
N MET A 387 -18.12 -15.85 62.98
CA MET A 387 -16.96 -15.39 62.22
C MET A 387 -16.92 -16.03 60.83
N MET A 388 -17.31 -17.31 60.68
CA MET A 388 -17.49 -17.96 59.38
C MET A 388 -18.60 -17.27 58.59
N GLN A 389 -19.78 -17.01 59.18
CA GLN A 389 -20.86 -16.30 58.50
C GLN A 389 -20.49 -14.86 58.11
N GLN A 390 -19.66 -14.18 58.91
CA GLN A 390 -19.16 -12.85 58.58
C GLN A 390 -18.10 -12.91 57.47
N THR A 391 -17.23 -13.91 57.49
CA THR A 391 -16.21 -14.15 56.45
C THR A 391 -16.88 -14.56 55.13
N GLU A 392 -17.89 -15.42 55.16
CA GLU A 392 -18.73 -15.76 54.00
C GLU A 392 -19.46 -14.54 53.47
N ARG A 393 -20.03 -13.66 54.32
CA ARG A 393 -20.63 -12.40 53.84
C ARG A 393 -19.62 -11.45 53.22
N VAL A 394 -18.42 -11.34 53.76
CA VAL A 394 -17.35 -10.49 53.19
C VAL A 394 -16.84 -11.09 51.88
N GLN A 395 -16.69 -12.41 51.77
CA GLN A 395 -16.37 -13.08 50.52
C GLN A 395 -17.50 -12.93 49.50
N GLU A 396 -18.77 -13.12 49.87
CA GLU A 396 -19.92 -12.91 48.98
C GLU A 396 -20.04 -11.46 48.52
N GLN A 397 -19.79 -10.48 49.41
CA GLN A 397 -19.73 -9.06 49.03
C GLN A 397 -18.55 -8.77 48.11
N THR A 398 -17.38 -9.38 48.34
CA THR A 398 -16.19 -9.22 47.49
C THR A 398 -16.42 -9.83 46.12
N ILE A 399 -16.99 -11.03 46.05
CA ILE A 399 -17.37 -11.71 44.80
C ILE A 399 -18.44 -10.90 44.05
N GLN A 400 -19.42 -10.33 44.75
CA GLN A 400 -20.38 -9.41 44.12
C GLN A 400 -19.71 -8.15 43.57
N GLN A 401 -18.73 -7.59 44.30
CA GLN A 401 -17.99 -6.40 43.86
C GLN A 401 -17.09 -6.70 42.65
N GLU A 402 -16.41 -7.85 42.64
CA GLU A 402 -15.63 -8.32 41.49
C GLU A 402 -16.51 -8.58 40.26
N GLN A 403 -17.69 -9.20 40.44
CA GLN A 403 -18.67 -9.35 39.35
C GLN A 403 -19.17 -8.00 38.83
N GLN A 404 -19.35 -7.00 39.70
CA GLN A 404 -19.72 -5.64 39.30
C GLN A 404 -18.60 -4.96 38.51
N VAL A 405 -17.35 -5.07 38.93
CA VAL A 405 -16.19 -4.53 38.20
C VAL A 405 -16.06 -5.21 36.84
N GLN A 406 -16.25 -6.52 36.77
CA GLN A 406 -16.20 -7.28 35.51
C GLN A 406 -17.36 -6.91 34.58
N GLN A 407 -18.56 -6.63 35.10
CA GLN A 407 -19.68 -6.09 34.31
C GLN A 407 -19.37 -4.69 33.75
N VAL A 408 -18.81 -3.79 34.56
CA VAL A 408 -18.43 -2.44 34.10
C VAL A 408 -17.30 -2.50 33.06
N GLN A 409 -16.33 -3.40 33.23
CA GLN A 409 -15.28 -3.64 32.24
C GLN A 409 -15.87 -4.18 30.93
N ASN A 410 -16.79 -5.15 30.99
CA ASN A 410 -17.46 -5.67 29.80
C ASN A 410 -18.31 -4.60 29.10
N GLN A 411 -19.01 -3.74 29.85
CA GLN A 411 -19.73 -2.60 29.29
C GLN A 411 -18.79 -1.59 28.63
N ASN A 412 -17.64 -1.29 29.24
CA ASN A 412 -16.64 -0.40 28.64
C ASN A 412 -16.06 -0.96 27.35
N THR A 413 -15.74 -2.26 27.30
CA THR A 413 -15.29 -2.91 26.06
C THR A 413 -16.36 -2.85 24.97
N GLN A 414 -17.62 -3.07 25.32
CA GLN A 414 -18.75 -2.93 24.37
C GLN A 414 -18.93 -1.49 23.88
N ILE A 415 -18.77 -0.49 24.75
CA ILE A 415 -18.80 0.93 24.38
C ILE A 415 -17.63 1.26 23.45
N HIS A 416 -16.42 0.76 23.72
CA HIS A 416 -15.24 0.98 22.88
C HIS A 416 -15.46 0.42 21.46
N HIS A 417 -15.92 -0.83 21.36
CA HIS A 417 -16.27 -1.43 20.08
C HIS A 417 -17.42 -0.69 19.37
N TYR A 418 -18.40 -0.18 20.11
CA TYR A 418 -19.47 0.64 19.52
C TYR A 418 -18.92 1.95 18.92
N ILE A 419 -18.02 2.63 19.63
CA ILE A 419 -17.37 3.87 19.15
C ILE A 419 -16.51 3.58 17.91
N GLU A 420 -15.69 2.52 17.95
CA GLU A 420 -14.87 2.10 16.80
C GLU A 420 -15.75 1.79 15.58
N ASN A 421 -16.80 1.00 15.76
CA ASN A 421 -17.74 0.69 14.69
C ASN A 421 -18.46 1.94 14.18
N HIS A 422 -18.84 2.87 15.06
CA HIS A 422 -19.45 4.13 14.66
C HIS A 422 -18.51 4.98 13.81
N ASN A 423 -17.24 5.11 14.23
CA ASN A 423 -16.22 5.85 13.47
C ASN A 423 -15.95 5.20 12.11
N ILE A 424 -15.91 3.87 12.03
CA ILE A 424 -15.78 3.14 10.76
C ILE A 424 -16.97 3.42 9.85
N ILE A 425 -18.20 3.34 10.36
CA ILE A 425 -19.42 3.65 9.58
C ILE A 425 -19.38 5.09 9.07
N GLN A 426 -18.98 6.04 9.90
CA GLN A 426 -18.89 7.46 9.55
C GLN A 426 -17.84 7.70 8.46
N CYS A 427 -16.67 7.07 8.58
CA CYS A 427 -15.62 7.10 7.55
C CYS A 427 -16.10 6.48 6.22
N LEU A 428 -16.79 5.35 6.26
CA LEU A 428 -17.37 4.72 5.07
C LEU A 428 -18.41 5.63 4.39
N GLU A 429 -19.22 6.34 5.18
CA GLU A 429 -20.22 7.27 4.66
C GLU A 429 -19.59 8.54 4.05
N GLU A 430 -18.54 9.07 4.66
CA GLU A 430 -17.73 10.15 4.08
C GLU A 430 -17.08 9.74 2.76
N MET A 431 -16.47 8.55 2.70
CA MET A 431 -15.91 8.01 1.45
C MET A 431 -16.98 7.85 0.38
N LYS A 432 -18.15 7.29 0.73
CA LYS A 432 -19.28 7.13 -0.20
C LYS A 432 -19.71 8.47 -0.78
N ASN A 433 -19.79 9.51 0.04
CA ASN A 433 -20.13 10.86 -0.41
C ASN A 433 -19.04 11.47 -1.31
N LYS A 434 -17.77 11.22 -1.01
CA LYS A 434 -16.64 11.67 -1.82
C LYS A 434 -16.61 11.00 -3.20
N ILE A 435 -16.84 9.69 -3.26
CA ILE A 435 -16.97 8.93 -4.51
C ILE A 435 -18.12 9.49 -5.34
N LYS A 436 -19.29 9.73 -4.71
CA LYS A 436 -20.46 10.28 -5.40
C LYS A 436 -20.17 11.66 -6.03
N ARG A 437 -19.46 12.54 -5.32
CA ARG A 437 -19.04 13.85 -5.87
C ARG A 437 -18.05 13.69 -7.03
N THR A 438 -17.05 12.83 -6.87
CA THR A 438 -16.03 12.58 -7.91
C THR A 438 -16.66 12.05 -9.20
N ASN A 439 -17.62 11.12 -9.09
CA ASN A 439 -18.33 10.60 -10.26
C ASN A 439 -19.16 11.69 -10.96
N LEU A 440 -19.83 12.55 -10.19
CA LEU A 440 -20.58 13.69 -10.77
C LEU A 440 -19.63 14.66 -11.50
N ASP A 441 -18.47 14.94 -10.92
CA ASP A 441 -17.45 15.80 -11.56
C ASP A 441 -16.92 15.18 -12.84
N LEU A 442 -16.68 13.87 -12.86
CA LEU A 442 -16.27 13.14 -14.06
C LEU A 442 -17.35 13.13 -15.14
N GLU A 443 -18.62 12.90 -14.78
CA GLU A 443 -19.74 13.00 -15.72
C GLU A 443 -19.83 14.39 -16.35
N ASN A 444 -19.69 15.44 -15.54
CA ASN A 444 -19.67 16.83 -16.02
C ASN A 444 -18.48 17.10 -16.95
N GLN A 445 -17.28 16.60 -16.63
CA GLN A 445 -16.11 16.71 -17.50
C GLN A 445 -16.32 15.99 -18.84
N CYS A 446 -16.83 14.76 -18.81
CA CYS A 446 -17.16 14.01 -20.02
C CYS A 446 -18.19 14.74 -20.89
N GLN A 447 -19.25 15.30 -20.29
CA GLN A 447 -20.24 16.11 -21.01
C GLN A 447 -19.59 17.35 -21.65
N GLY A 448 -18.69 18.02 -20.92
CA GLY A 448 -17.93 19.16 -21.44
C GLY A 448 -17.09 18.80 -22.67
N ILE A 449 -16.36 17.68 -22.61
CA ILE A 449 -15.56 17.17 -23.74
C ILE A 449 -16.45 16.81 -24.93
N ILE A 450 -17.56 16.10 -24.70
CA ILE A 450 -18.52 15.74 -25.76
C ILE A 450 -19.07 17.00 -26.44
N MET A 451 -19.44 18.02 -25.66
CA MET A 451 -19.92 19.30 -26.19
C MET A 451 -18.84 19.99 -27.03
N GLN A 452 -17.58 20.02 -26.58
CA GLN A 452 -16.47 20.57 -27.35
C GLN A 452 -16.25 19.83 -28.68
N LEU A 453 -16.28 18.50 -28.66
CA LEU A 453 -16.17 17.67 -29.87
C LEU A 453 -17.30 17.94 -30.85
N ASN A 454 -18.54 18.08 -30.37
CA ASN A 454 -19.69 18.40 -31.20
C ASN A 454 -19.59 19.80 -31.83
N ILE A 455 -19.12 20.80 -31.09
CA ILE A 455 -18.85 22.15 -31.62
C ILE A 455 -17.78 22.09 -32.71
N GLN A 456 -16.66 21.40 -32.46
CA GLN A 456 -15.59 21.22 -33.45
C GLN A 456 -16.11 20.55 -34.73
N LYS A 457 -16.93 19.50 -34.59
CA LYS A 457 -17.55 18.80 -35.72
C LYS A 457 -18.53 19.67 -36.51
N TYR A 458 -19.25 20.58 -35.85
CA TYR A 458 -20.17 21.51 -36.53
C TYR A 458 -19.43 22.63 -37.28
N LEU A 459 -18.26 23.04 -36.79
CA LEU A 459 -17.44 24.10 -37.41
C LEU A 459 -16.60 23.59 -38.60
N GLN A 460 -16.31 22.29 -38.66
CA GLN A 460 -15.72 21.62 -39.83
C GLN A 460 -16.76 21.39 -40.92
#